data_AF-A0A520AX16-F1
#
_entry.id   AF-A0A520AX16-F1
#
_cell.length_a   1.000
_cell.length_b   1.000
_cell.length_c   1.000
_cell.angle_alpha   90.00
_cell.angle_beta   90.00
_cell.angle_gamma   90.00
#
_symmetry.space_group_name_H-M   'P 1'
#
loop_
_entity.id
_entity.type
_entity.pdbx_description
1 polymer ?
#
loop_
_entity_poly.entity_id
_entity_poly.type
_entity_poly.pdbx_seq_one_letter_code
_entity_poly.pdbx_strand_id
1 'polypeptide(L)' 'MAKSLDAEMAAIEAEERKLADRRKAHLKKLRDTAIDKVEKVGLLKLPLDRLERIMEAVKTLGVDEVEKRLTA' A
#
# COMPACT_ATOMS: atom_id res chain seq x y z
N MET A 1 12.68 -43.42 3.92
CA MET A 1 11.84 -42.44 4.66
C MET A 1 12.51 -41.07 4.81
N ALA A 2 13.83 -40.95 4.97
CA ALA A 2 14.50 -39.62 4.99
C ALA A 2 14.22 -38.76 3.74
N LYS A 3 14.33 -39.34 2.53
CA LYS A 3 14.07 -38.63 1.27
C LYS A 3 12.66 -38.03 1.12
N SER A 4 11.65 -38.57 1.80
CA SER A 4 10.27 -38.05 1.71
C SER A 4 10.05 -36.86 2.63
N LEU A 5 10.67 -36.85 3.81
CA LEU A 5 10.60 -35.72 4.75
C LEU A 5 11.42 -34.52 4.24
N ASP A 6 12.61 -34.76 3.69
CA ASP A 6 13.43 -33.69 3.09
C ASP A 6 12.72 -33.05 1.88
N ALA A 7 12.04 -33.87 1.07
CA ALA A 7 11.25 -33.39 -0.06
C ALA A 7 10.01 -32.59 0.37
N GLU A 8 9.37 -33.01 1.46
CA GLU A 8 8.24 -32.29 2.06
C GLU A 8 8.67 -30.92 2.60
N MET A 9 9.79 -30.86 3.33
CA MET A 9 10.36 -29.59 3.80
C MET A 9 10.73 -28.65 2.64
N ALA A 10 11.36 -29.17 1.60
CA ALA A 10 11.70 -28.37 0.42
C ALA A 10 10.45 -27.84 -0.32
N ALA A 11 9.36 -28.61 -0.36
CA ALA A 11 8.09 -28.18 -0.92
C ALA A 11 7.46 -27.05 -0.09
N ILE A 12 7.46 -27.19 1.24
CA ILE A 12 6.97 -26.15 2.17
C ILE A 12 7.77 -24.86 1.99
N GLU A 13 9.10 -24.92 1.98
CA GLU A 13 9.95 -23.74 1.79
C GLU A 13 9.68 -23.05 0.43
N ALA A 14 9.47 -23.82 -0.63
CA ALA A 14 9.14 -23.29 -1.94
C ALA A 14 7.77 -22.60 -1.96
N GLU A 15 6.79 -23.16 -1.26
CA GLU A 15 5.46 -22.54 -1.10
C GLU A 15 5.51 -21.27 -0.24
N GLU A 16 6.27 -21.26 0.84
CA GLU A 16 6.49 -20.07 1.67
C GLU A 16 7.12 -18.92 0.87
N ARG A 17 8.12 -19.21 0.04
CA ARG A 17 8.71 -18.21 -0.87
C ARG A 17 7.68 -17.66 -1.85
N LYS A 18 6.91 -18.54 -2.50
CA LYS A 18 5.82 -18.12 -3.40
C LYS A 18 4.77 -17.27 -2.69
N LEU A 19 4.42 -17.62 -1.45
CA LEU A 19 3.47 -16.85 -0.65
C LEU A 19 4.03 -15.47 -0.29
N ALA A 20 5.30 -15.38 0.10
CA ALA A 20 5.98 -14.13 0.38
C ALA A 20 5.98 -13.20 -0.85
N ASP A 21 6.31 -13.74 -2.03
CA ASP A 21 6.29 -12.97 -3.28
C ASP A 21 4.89 -12.48 -3.63
N ARG A 22 3.87 -13.34 -3.48
CA ARG A 22 2.47 -12.95 -3.70
C ARG A 22 2.03 -11.85 -2.73
N ARG A 23 2.42 -11.92 -1.45
CA ARG A 23 2.13 -10.87 -0.46
C ARG A 23 2.78 -9.54 -0.86
N LYS A 24 4.05 -9.57 -1.28
CA LYS A 24 4.75 -8.37 -1.78
C LYS A 24 4.07 -7.77 -3.00
N ALA A 25 3.68 -8.61 -3.96
CA ALA A 25 2.95 -8.16 -5.15
C ALA A 25 1.57 -7.56 -4.80
N HIS A 26 0.87 -8.13 -3.82
CA HIS A 26 -0.41 -7.60 -3.35
C HIS A 26 -0.25 -6.24 -2.68
N LEU A 27 0.74 -6.07 -1.80
CA LEU A 27 1.04 -4.78 -1.17
C LEU A 27 1.39 -3.70 -2.20
N LYS A 28 2.15 -4.07 -3.25
CA LYS A 28 2.42 -3.16 -4.36
C LYS A 28 1.12 -2.75 -5.07
N LYS A 29 0.26 -3.70 -5.42
CA LYS A 29 -1.04 -3.41 -6.06
C LYS A 29 -1.93 -2.50 -5.20
N LEU A 30 -1.97 -2.71 -3.88
CA LEU A 30 -2.71 -1.84 -2.96
C LEU A 30 -2.18 -0.40 -2.99
N ARG A 31 -0.86 -0.24 -2.93
CA ARG A 31 -0.22 1.08 -3.03
C ARG A 31 -0.52 1.75 -4.37
N ASP A 32 -0.34 1.03 -5.48
CA ASP A 32 -0.58 1.57 -6.82
C ASP A 32 -2.06 1.98 -6.99
N THR A 33 -2.99 1.19 -6.45
CA THR A 33 -4.43 1.52 -6.47
C THR A 33 -4.75 2.76 -5.63
N ALA A 34 -4.10 2.94 -4.47
CA ALA A 34 -4.27 4.15 -3.67
C ALA A 34 -3.76 5.39 -4.40
N ILE A 35 -2.60 5.30 -5.05
CA ILE A 35 -2.02 6.38 -5.86
C ILE A 35 -2.96 6.75 -7.03
N ASP A 36 -3.49 5.76 -7.76
CA ASP A 36 -4.44 5.98 -8.86
C ASP A 36 -5.69 6.75 -8.41
N LYS A 37 -6.23 6.45 -7.22
CA LYS A 37 -7.34 7.23 -6.65
C LYS A 37 -6.97 8.70 -6.39
N VAL A 38 -5.79 8.95 -5.82
CA VAL A 38 -5.28 10.31 -5.55
C VAL A 38 -5.01 11.07 -6.86
N GLU A 39 -4.53 10.38 -7.89
CA GLU A 39 -4.28 10.96 -9.21
C GLU A 39 -5.58 11.34 -9.93
N LYS A 40 -6.60 10.46 -9.88
CA LYS A 40 -7.92 10.68 -10.50
C LYS A 40 -8.64 11.90 -9.96
N VAL A 41 -8.51 12.18 -8.66
CA VAL A 41 -9.08 13.41 -8.06
C VAL A 41 -8.23 14.66 -8.34
N GLY A 42 -7.11 14.52 -9.05
CA GLY A 42 -6.28 15.63 -9.53
C GLY A 42 -5.27 16.17 -8.52
N LEU A 43 -5.13 15.55 -7.33
CA LEU A 43 -4.17 16.01 -6.32
C LEU A 43 -2.72 15.97 -6.81
N LEU A 44 -2.35 14.95 -7.59
CA LEU A 44 -1.00 14.85 -8.17
C LEU A 44 -0.75 15.81 -9.35
N LYS A 45 -1.77 16.56 -9.79
CA LYS A 45 -1.66 17.57 -10.85
C LYS A 45 -1.48 18.98 -10.31
N LEU A 46 -1.52 19.16 -8.99
CA LEU A 46 -1.31 20.45 -8.36
C LEU A 46 0.16 20.87 -8.46
N PRO A 47 0.45 22.19 -8.51
CA PRO A 47 1.79 22.69 -8.23
C PRO A 47 2.31 22.16 -6.89
N LEU A 48 3.59 21.80 -6.85
CA LEU A 48 4.18 21.12 -5.69
C LEU A 48 4.02 21.94 -4.39
N ASP A 49 4.24 23.24 -4.46
CA ASP A 49 4.10 24.17 -3.31
C ASP A 49 2.67 24.19 -2.74
N ARG A 50 1.66 24.03 -3.61
CA ARG A 50 0.26 23.96 -3.19
C ARG A 50 -0.04 22.60 -2.58
N LEU A 51 0.46 21.52 -3.16
CA LEU A 51 0.30 20.17 -2.61
C LEU A 51 0.95 20.07 -1.23
N GLU A 52 2.18 20.56 -1.06
CA GLU A 52 2.91 20.58 0.21
C GLU A 52 2.13 21.32 1.31
N ARG A 53 1.60 22.51 1.00
CA ARG A 53 0.79 23.27 1.96
C ARG A 53 -0.48 22.52 2.37
N ILE A 54 -1.15 21.84 1.43
CA ILE A 54 -2.34 21.03 1.75
C ILE A 54 -1.95 19.83 2.61
N MET A 55 -0.86 19.13 2.28
CA MET A 55 -0.37 17.99 3.06
C MET A 55 0.04 18.40 4.47
N GLU A 56 0.67 19.57 4.65
CA GLU A 56 1.02 20.08 5.98
C GLU A 56 -0.23 20.47 6.79
N ALA A 57 -1.24 21.05 6.14
CA ALA A 57 -2.54 21.30 6.79
C ALA A 57 -3.22 20.00 7.23
N VAL A 58 -3.22 18.97 6.38
CA VAL A 58 -3.76 17.64 6.72
C VAL A 58 -2.99 17.03 7.89
N LYS A 59 -1.66 17.11 7.87
CA LYS A 59 -0.79 16.63 8.96
C LYS A 59 -1.05 17.35 10.27
N THR A 60 -1.24 18.67 10.23
CA THR A 60 -1.51 19.50 11.41
C THR A 60 -2.89 19.19 12.01
N LEU A 61 -3.90 18.97 11.17
CA LEU A 61 -5.27 18.71 11.62
C LEU A 61 -5.51 17.25 12.01
N GLY A 62 -4.82 16.31 11.38
CA GLY A 62 -5.11 14.88 11.45
C GLY A 62 -6.19 14.44 10.45
N VAL A 63 -6.06 13.21 9.94
CA VAL A 63 -6.93 12.69 8.86
C VAL A 63 -8.40 12.62 9.31
N ASP A 64 -8.68 12.15 10.53
CA ASP A 64 -10.05 12.03 11.04
C ASP A 64 -10.79 13.38 11.09
N GLU A 65 -10.10 14.44 11.52
CA GLU A 65 -10.66 15.79 11.56
C GLU A 65 -10.83 16.38 10.15
N VAL A 66 -9.91 16.09 9.23
CA VAL A 66 -10.05 16.45 7.81
C VAL A 66 -11.28 15.76 7.20
N GLU A 67 -11.46 14.46 7.43
CA GLU A 67 -12.62 13.71 6.94
C GLU A 67 -13.92 14.32 7.47
N LYS A 68 -13.99 14.59 8.78
CA LYS A 68 -15.15 15.23 9.41
C LYS A 68 -15.52 16.57 8.74
N ARG A 69 -14.53 17.41 8.41
CA ARG A 69 -14.76 18.71 7.76
C ARG A 69 -15.16 18.60 6.29
N LEU A 70 -14.71 17.56 5.59
CA LEU A 70 -15.06 17.34 4.18
C LEU A 70 -16.47 16.75 4.01
N THR A 71 -16.98 16.06 5.03
CA THR A 71 -18.31 15.43 5.01
C THR A 71 -19.41 16.24 5.70
N ALA A 72 -19.07 17.40 6.27
CA ALA A 72 -20.01 18.34 6.89
C ALA A 72 -20.62 19.28 5.84
#